data_AF-A0A536EWA7-F1
#
_entry.id   AF-A0A536EWA7-F1
#
_cell.length_a   1.000
_cell.length_b   1.000
_cell.length_c   1.000
_cell.angle_alpha   90.00
_cell.angle_beta   90.00
_cell.angle_gamma   90.00
#
_symmetry.space_group_name_H-M   'P 1'
#
loop_
_entity.id
_entity.type
_entity.pdbx_description
1 polymer ?
#
loop_
_entity_poly.entity_id
_entity_poly.type
_entity_poly.pdbx_seq_one_letter_code
_entity_poly.pdbx_strand_id
1 'polypeptide(L)'
;MTVINRLPSTSLSPRASSPEDLVRSAGDCRLRRSADRHGHHRRPVANIGGDGLAEYEFLIQGTSAPNLTLDMIPAELPVEVKAVHLGTLGLGLEPMASSLAALVRREHGRRLVMLDPNIRPILTTDPQYRPRLDSLISQSTIVKASDADLDWLFPGLDRMAAARALLARGPKMVVVTLGAKGAVGMTASAEVRVPAPAVRVVDTIGAGDAFGAALLAWLHDHGRLSRDLRLDREELRAALEFACLVASITCTRPGADPPRRAELKSRR
;
A
#
# COMPACT_ATOMS: atom_id res chain seq x y z
N MET A 1 8.40 -1.24 -2.87
CA MET A 1 7.68 -1.73 -4.05
C MET A 1 7.24 -3.15 -3.78
N THR A 2 5.94 -3.41 -3.84
CA THR A 2 5.39 -4.76 -3.73
C THR A 2 4.83 -5.15 -5.10
N VAL A 3 5.34 -6.24 -5.67
CA VAL A 3 4.90 -6.83 -6.95
C VAL A 3 4.14 -8.12 -6.63
N ILE A 4 2.98 -8.34 -7.25
CA ILE A 4 2.07 -9.49 -7.02
C ILE A 4 2.00 -10.34 -8.30
N ASN A 5 2.37 -11.63 -8.23
CA ASN A 5 2.42 -12.61 -9.34
C ASN A 5 1.64 -13.90 -9.05
N ARG A 6 0.97 -14.49 -10.06
CA ARG A 6 0.40 -15.87 -10.06
C ARG A 6 1.45 -16.93 -10.46
N LEU A 7 1.37 -18.16 -9.95
CA LEU A 7 2.22 -19.30 -10.37
C LEU A 7 1.48 -20.27 -11.32
N PRO A 8 2.19 -20.98 -12.21
CA PRO A 8 1.72 -22.22 -12.83
C PRO A 8 2.01 -23.44 -11.94
N SER A 9 1.14 -24.44 -12.00
CA SER A 9 1.16 -25.67 -11.20
C SER A 9 2.27 -26.65 -11.61
N THR A 10 3.13 -27.12 -10.70
CA THR A 10 3.69 -28.51 -10.63
C THR A 10 4.63 -28.73 -9.42
N SER A 11 4.95 -30.01 -9.16
CA SER A 11 5.20 -30.76 -7.90
C SER A 11 6.49 -30.55 -7.08
N LEU A 12 6.41 -30.95 -5.78
CA LEU A 12 7.46 -31.00 -4.72
C LEU A 12 8.37 -32.25 -4.76
N SER A 13 9.66 -32.12 -4.35
CA SER A 13 10.43 -33.06 -3.47
C SER A 13 11.89 -32.57 -3.17
N PRO A 14 12.71 -33.15 -2.24
CA PRO A 14 13.22 -32.42 -1.06
C PRO A 14 14.75 -32.47 -0.79
N ARG A 15 15.24 -31.52 0.00
CA ARG A 15 16.37 -31.53 0.99
C ARG A 15 17.14 -30.20 1.00
N ALA A 16 17.42 -29.71 2.21
CA ALA A 16 17.83 -28.35 2.54
C ALA A 16 19.35 -28.14 2.58
N SER A 17 19.81 -26.88 2.41
CA SER A 17 20.81 -26.19 3.28
C SER A 17 21.40 -24.91 2.64
N SER A 18 20.80 -23.73 2.84
CA SER A 18 21.46 -22.40 2.72
C SER A 18 20.55 -21.30 3.33
N PRO A 19 21.05 -20.07 3.64
CA PRO A 19 20.34 -19.04 4.41
C PRO A 19 19.20 -18.33 3.66
N GLU A 20 18.49 -19.06 2.79
CA GLU A 20 17.38 -18.58 1.96
C GLU A 20 15.98 -18.90 2.54
N ASP A 21 15.90 -19.51 3.73
CA ASP A 21 14.69 -20.20 4.21
C ASP A 21 13.72 -19.38 5.08
N LEU A 22 13.49 -18.09 4.79
CA LEU A 22 12.52 -17.30 5.55
C LEU A 22 11.57 -16.41 4.74
N VAL A 23 10.83 -16.95 3.77
CA VAL A 23 9.49 -16.43 3.39
C VAL A 23 8.63 -17.58 2.84
N ARG A 24 7.65 -18.07 3.62
CA ARG A 24 6.66 -19.06 3.14
C ARG A 24 5.21 -18.61 3.25
N SER A 25 4.59 -18.64 2.07
CA SER A 25 3.17 -18.73 1.71
C SER A 25 2.19 -17.63 2.11
N ALA A 26 2.07 -16.62 1.25
CA ALA A 26 0.75 -16.24 0.73
C ALA A 26 0.52 -17.08 -0.54
N GLY A 27 -0.60 -17.80 -0.64
CA GLY A 27 -0.95 -18.58 -1.83
C GLY A 27 -0.90 -17.71 -3.09
N ASP A 28 -0.20 -18.20 -4.10
CA ASP A 28 -0.03 -17.63 -5.45
C ASP A 28 0.24 -16.13 -5.55
N CYS A 29 1.02 -15.59 -4.61
CA CYS A 29 1.46 -14.20 -4.63
C CYS A 29 2.94 -14.13 -4.24
N ARG A 30 3.84 -14.10 -5.22
CA ARG A 30 5.28 -13.84 -4.94
C ARG A 30 5.52 -12.35 -4.78
N LEU A 31 5.73 -11.91 -3.53
CA LEU A 31 6.38 -10.63 -3.22
C LEU A 31 7.84 -10.68 -3.72
N ARG A 32 8.15 -10.01 -4.84
CA ARG A 32 9.55 -9.75 -5.21
C ARG A 32 10.00 -8.44 -4.57
N ARG A 33 10.93 -8.53 -3.61
CA ARG A 33 11.73 -7.39 -3.14
C ARG A 33 13.01 -7.33 -3.98
N SER A 34 13.32 -6.17 -4.54
CA SER A 34 14.69 -5.90 -5.02
C SER A 34 15.51 -5.55 -3.78
N ALA A 35 16.47 -6.41 -3.43
CA ALA A 35 17.44 -6.16 -2.37
C ALA A 35 18.75 -5.72 -3.03
N ASP A 36 19.25 -4.56 -2.61
CA ASP A 36 20.64 -4.17 -2.85
C ASP A 36 21.55 -5.17 -2.13
N ARG A 37 22.58 -5.70 -2.80
CA ARG A 37 23.46 -6.72 -2.22
C ARG A 37 24.45 -6.16 -1.20
N HIS A 38 24.47 -4.84 -0.97
CA HIS A 38 25.52 -4.16 -0.19
C HIS A 38 25.03 -3.08 0.80
N GLY A 39 23.79 -3.13 1.31
CA GLY A 39 23.31 -2.14 2.29
C GLY A 39 22.42 -2.71 3.40
N HIS A 40 22.53 -2.19 4.62
CA HIS A 40 21.64 -2.53 5.73
C HIS A 40 20.19 -2.12 5.41
N HIS A 41 19.22 -2.98 5.77
CA HIS A 41 17.80 -2.66 5.59
C HIS A 41 17.37 -1.48 6.47
N ARG A 42 16.46 -0.64 5.96
CA ARG A 42 15.87 0.49 6.70
C ARG A 42 15.28 -0.01 8.02
N ARG A 43 15.78 0.46 9.15
CA ARG A 43 15.21 0.20 10.47
C ARG A 43 14.42 1.44 10.91
N PRO A 44 13.07 1.40 10.87
CA PRO A 44 12.30 2.39 11.60
C PRO A 44 12.54 2.16 13.10
N VAL A 45 12.89 3.21 13.83
CA VAL A 45 12.83 3.20 15.30
C VAL A 45 11.52 3.90 15.66
N ALA A 46 10.60 3.15 16.25
CA ALA A 46 9.38 3.70 16.80
C ALA A 46 9.62 3.97 18.28
N ASN A 47 9.58 5.24 18.69
CA ASN A 47 9.51 5.60 20.09
C ASN A 47 8.04 5.81 20.45
N ILE A 48 7.57 5.12 21.48
CA ILE A 48 6.23 5.33 22.02
C ILE A 48 6.32 6.51 22.98
N GLY A 49 5.76 7.66 22.58
CA GLY A 49 5.61 8.81 23.46
C GLY A 49 4.63 8.51 24.60
N GLY A 50 4.75 9.21 25.73
CA GLY A 50 3.92 9.00 26.92
C GLY A 50 2.41 9.23 26.73
N ASP A 51 1.98 9.66 25.55
CA ASP A 51 0.59 9.87 25.11
C ASP A 51 0.04 8.75 24.20
N GLY A 52 0.86 7.74 23.88
CA GLY A 52 0.48 6.62 23.01
C GLY A 52 0.54 6.92 21.52
N LEU A 53 1.08 8.08 21.11
CA LEU A 53 1.39 8.37 19.71
C LEU A 53 2.80 7.84 19.38
N ALA A 54 2.91 7.13 18.26
CA ALA A 54 4.19 6.64 17.76
C ALA A 54 4.97 7.80 17.11
N GLU A 55 6.10 8.18 17.71
CA GLU A 55 7.09 9.04 17.07
C GLU A 55 8.01 8.18 16.20
N TYR A 56 8.10 8.52 14.91
CA TYR A 56 8.90 7.78 13.93
C TYR A 56 10.20 8.53 13.65
N GLU A 57 11.32 7.96 14.09
CA GLU A 57 12.64 8.40 13.66
C GLU A 57 13.06 7.57 12.43
N PHE A 58 13.30 8.24 11.31
CA PHE A 58 13.74 7.59 10.08
C PHE A 58 15.26 7.70 9.96
N LEU A 59 15.96 6.62 10.28
CA LEU A 59 17.37 6.49 9.90
C LEU A 59 17.44 6.20 8.40
N ILE A 60 17.82 7.21 7.61
CA ILE A 60 17.89 7.12 6.15
C ILE A 60 19.34 6.85 5.70
N GLN A 61 20.32 7.51 6.33
CA GLN A 61 21.74 7.32 6.01
C GLN A 61 22.22 5.91 6.39
N GLY A 62 22.95 5.26 5.48
CA GLY A 62 23.48 3.90 5.68
C GLY A 62 22.47 2.76 5.46
N THR A 63 21.26 3.07 4.99
CA THR A 63 20.25 2.06 4.65
C THR A 63 20.09 1.90 3.14
N SER A 64 19.43 0.85 2.66
CA SER A 64 19.08 0.68 1.24
C SER A 64 18.05 1.72 0.72
N ALA A 65 17.56 2.62 1.59
CA ALA A 65 16.50 3.57 1.29
C ALA A 65 16.87 4.72 0.31
N PRO A 66 18.15 5.14 0.15
CA PRO A 66 18.50 6.15 -0.86
C PRO A 66 18.81 5.58 -2.25
N ASN A 67 18.94 4.26 -2.43
CA ASN A 67 19.67 3.72 -3.59
C ASN A 67 18.81 3.17 -4.75
N LEU A 68 17.48 3.29 -4.72
CA LEU A 68 16.68 2.79 -5.84
C LEU A 68 16.89 3.67 -7.08
N THR A 69 17.63 3.16 -8.05
CA THR A 69 17.78 3.76 -9.38
C THR A 69 16.87 3.07 -10.40
N LEU A 70 16.64 3.72 -11.52
CA LEU A 70 15.83 3.15 -12.60
C LEU A 70 16.45 1.87 -13.18
N ASP A 71 17.77 1.78 -13.23
CA ASP A 71 18.50 0.60 -13.74
C ASP A 71 18.31 -0.65 -12.87
N MET A 72 17.96 -0.48 -11.59
CA MET A 72 17.60 -1.58 -10.69
C MET A 72 16.18 -2.11 -10.94
N ILE A 73 15.38 -1.39 -11.73
CA ILE A 73 14.02 -1.78 -12.11
C ILE A 73 14.10 -2.49 -13.46
N PRO A 74 13.54 -3.71 -13.59
CA PRO A 74 13.49 -4.38 -14.89
C PRO A 74 12.90 -3.48 -15.97
N ALA A 75 13.52 -3.45 -17.15
CA ALA A 75 13.06 -2.67 -18.30
C ALA A 75 11.60 -2.98 -18.64
N GLU A 76 11.20 -4.24 -18.45
CA GLU A 76 9.82 -4.70 -18.52
C GLU A 76 9.49 -5.54 -17.30
N LEU A 77 8.31 -5.31 -16.71
CA LEU A 77 7.78 -6.22 -15.70
C LEU A 77 7.12 -7.43 -16.39
N PRO A 78 7.16 -8.63 -15.79
CA PRO A 78 6.50 -9.83 -16.33
C PRO A 78 5.00 -9.65 -16.56
N VAL A 79 4.42 -10.41 -17.50
CA VAL A 79 2.99 -10.32 -17.88
C VAL A 79 2.04 -10.74 -16.75
N GLU A 80 2.54 -11.52 -15.80
CA GLU A 80 1.86 -11.96 -14.60
C GLU A 80 1.67 -10.82 -13.59
N VAL A 81 2.49 -9.77 -13.66
CA VAL A 81 2.36 -8.59 -12.81
C VAL A 81 1.13 -7.79 -13.25
N LYS A 82 0.06 -7.83 -12.45
CA LYS A 82 -1.18 -7.10 -12.74
C LYS A 82 -1.29 -5.75 -12.05
N ALA A 83 -0.57 -5.56 -10.94
CA ALA A 83 -0.64 -4.34 -10.15
C ALA A 83 0.73 -3.87 -9.65
N VAL A 84 0.87 -2.56 -9.49
CA VAL A 84 1.99 -1.89 -8.83
C VAL A 84 1.44 -1.13 -7.63
N HIS A 85 1.97 -1.42 -6.43
CA HIS A 85 1.67 -0.66 -5.21
C HIS A 85 2.85 0.23 -4.83
N LEU A 86 2.57 1.53 -4.68
CA LEU A 86 3.53 2.57 -4.37
C LEU A 86 3.15 3.29 -3.07
N GLY A 87 4.08 3.34 -2.11
CA GLY A 87 4.06 4.30 -1.00
C GLY A 87 5.01 5.46 -1.29
N THR A 88 4.73 6.64 -0.75
CA THR A 88 5.41 7.90 -1.12
C THR A 88 6.61 8.28 -0.24
N LEU A 89 6.95 7.51 0.79
CA LEU A 89 8.12 7.78 1.64
C LEU A 89 9.42 7.92 0.83
N GLY A 90 9.48 7.30 -0.36
CA GLY A 90 10.60 7.41 -1.30
C GLY A 90 10.56 8.64 -2.22
N LEU A 91 9.46 9.42 -2.25
CA LEU A 91 9.32 10.57 -3.14
C LEU A 91 10.05 11.82 -2.67
N GLY A 92 10.49 11.86 -1.41
CA GLY A 92 11.33 12.93 -0.87
C GLY A 92 12.83 12.68 -1.03
N LEU A 93 13.23 11.57 -1.65
CA LEU A 93 14.63 11.12 -1.72
C LEU A 93 15.01 10.85 -3.17
N GLU A 94 16.00 11.58 -3.71
CA GLU A 94 16.59 11.24 -5.02
C GLU A 94 17.76 10.27 -4.87
N PRO A 95 18.01 9.36 -5.84
CA PRO A 95 17.32 9.17 -7.14
C PRO A 95 16.01 8.34 -7.08
N MET A 96 15.60 7.91 -5.87
CA MET A 96 14.43 7.05 -5.70
C MET A 96 13.14 7.71 -6.20
N ALA A 97 12.93 8.98 -5.91
CA ALA A 97 11.74 9.72 -6.29
C ALA A 97 11.55 9.74 -7.81
N SER A 98 12.60 10.09 -8.56
CA SER A 98 12.59 10.07 -10.01
C SER A 98 12.39 8.66 -10.58
N SER A 99 13.02 7.65 -9.98
CA SER A 99 12.89 6.24 -10.41
C SER A 99 11.48 5.70 -10.22
N LEU A 100 10.82 6.02 -9.10
CA LEU A 100 9.43 5.63 -8.82
C LEU A 100 8.45 6.34 -9.76
N ALA A 101 8.66 7.63 -10.03
CA ALA A 101 7.85 8.39 -10.98
C ALA A 101 7.98 7.84 -12.41
N ALA A 102 9.20 7.48 -12.83
CA ALA A 102 9.44 6.85 -14.12
C ALA A 102 8.74 5.49 -14.26
N LEU A 103 8.79 4.65 -13.22
CA LEU A 103 8.08 3.38 -13.18
C LEU A 103 6.57 3.58 -13.34
N VAL A 104 5.94 4.47 -12.56
CA VAL A 104 4.48 4.68 -12.67
C VAL A 104 4.11 5.22 -14.03
N ARG A 105 4.86 6.19 -14.58
CA ARG A 105 4.64 6.70 -15.92
C ARG A 105 4.70 5.59 -16.98
N ARG A 106 5.64 4.65 -16.86
CA ARG A 106 5.75 3.48 -17.76
C ARG A 106 4.57 2.51 -17.62
N GLU A 107 4.05 2.33 -16.41
CA GLU A 107 3.12 1.23 -16.10
C GLU A 107 1.64 1.61 -15.99
N HIS A 108 1.33 2.89 -15.73
CA HIS A 108 -0.04 3.32 -15.46
C HIS A 108 -1.03 3.07 -16.60
N GLY A 109 -0.53 2.89 -17.83
CA GLY A 109 -1.31 2.53 -19.02
C GLY A 109 -1.63 1.04 -19.16
N ARG A 110 -0.84 0.18 -18.49
CA ARG A 110 -0.79 -1.27 -18.72
C ARG A 110 -1.31 -2.07 -17.54
N ARG A 111 -1.20 -1.52 -16.33
CA ARG A 111 -1.43 -2.22 -15.05
C ARG A 111 -2.27 -1.37 -14.12
N LEU A 112 -2.86 -2.01 -13.10
CA LEU A 112 -3.44 -1.28 -11.99
C LEU A 112 -2.31 -0.62 -11.18
N VAL A 113 -2.43 0.67 -10.91
CA VAL A 113 -1.52 1.38 -10.00
C VAL A 113 -2.29 1.77 -8.74
N MET A 114 -1.82 1.30 -7.60
CA MET A 114 -2.31 1.73 -6.30
C MET A 114 -1.27 2.63 -5.65
N LEU A 115 -1.69 3.84 -5.27
CA LEU A 115 -0.88 4.81 -4.55
C LEU A 115 -1.38 4.96 -3.13
N ASP A 116 -0.47 4.87 -2.17
CA ASP A 116 -0.67 5.25 -0.79
C ASP A 116 0.14 6.52 -0.50
N PRO A 117 -0.49 7.72 -0.48
CA PRO A 117 0.20 8.97 -0.27
C PRO A 117 0.97 9.05 1.03
N ASN A 118 0.57 8.32 2.08
CA ASN A 118 1.24 8.16 3.38
C ASN A 118 2.21 9.31 3.74
N ILE A 119 1.71 10.54 3.71
CA ILE A 119 2.51 11.75 3.68
C ILE A 119 3.18 11.91 5.04
N ARG A 120 4.48 12.23 5.01
CA ARG A 120 5.24 12.61 6.20
C ARG A 120 5.80 14.00 5.94
N PRO A 121 5.25 15.07 6.54
CA PRO A 121 5.67 16.45 6.28
C PRO A 121 7.19 16.67 6.37
N ILE A 122 7.88 15.94 7.26
CA ILE A 122 9.35 15.99 7.38
C ILE A 122 10.10 15.54 6.10
N LEU A 123 9.47 14.75 5.25
CA LEU A 123 10.01 14.26 3.97
C LEU A 123 9.47 15.03 2.76
N THR A 124 8.71 16.11 2.96
CA THR A 124 8.13 16.92 1.88
C THR A 124 8.86 18.25 1.66
N THR A 125 10.14 18.33 2.04
CA THR A 125 10.96 19.55 1.92
C THR A 125 11.43 19.83 0.50
N ASP A 126 11.50 18.81 -0.36
CA ASP A 126 11.77 18.95 -1.80
C ASP A 126 10.61 19.70 -2.48
N PRO A 127 10.84 20.86 -3.12
CA PRO A 127 9.81 21.59 -3.87
C PRO A 127 9.16 20.75 -4.99
N GLN A 128 9.85 19.73 -5.51
CA GLN A 128 9.32 18.81 -6.52
C GLN A 128 8.40 17.73 -5.92
N TYR A 129 8.36 17.55 -4.59
CA TYR A 129 7.54 16.53 -3.95
C TYR A 129 6.06 16.67 -4.32
N ARG A 130 5.50 17.88 -4.19
CA ARG A 130 4.08 18.12 -4.46
C ARG A 130 3.73 17.92 -5.95
N PRO A 131 4.44 18.55 -6.92
CA PRO A 131 4.21 18.26 -8.34
C PRO A 131 4.35 16.77 -8.70
N ARG A 132 5.35 16.08 -8.14
CA ARG A 132 5.58 14.64 -8.37
C ARG A 132 4.43 13.80 -7.82
N LEU A 133 3.97 14.07 -6.60
CA LEU A 133 2.81 13.42 -6.00
C LEU A 133 1.54 13.66 -6.82
N ASP A 134 1.32 14.90 -7.25
CA ASP A 134 0.18 15.29 -8.08
C ASP A 134 0.15 14.53 -9.42
N SER A 135 1.31 14.36 -10.07
CA SER A 135 1.46 13.54 -11.27
C SER A 135 1.21 12.05 -11.00
N LEU A 136 1.61 11.54 -9.83
CA LEU A 136 1.41 10.13 -9.48
C LEU A 136 -0.07 9.84 -9.18
N ILE A 137 -0.76 10.77 -8.52
CA ILE A 137 -2.20 10.67 -8.24
C ILE A 137 -2.99 10.54 -9.55
N SER A 138 -2.73 11.38 -10.55
CA SER A 138 -3.45 11.33 -11.82
C SER A 138 -3.16 10.08 -12.66
N GLN A 139 -2.02 9.43 -12.41
CA GLN A 139 -1.60 8.17 -13.03
C GLN A 139 -2.01 6.94 -12.21
N SER A 140 -2.67 7.11 -11.06
CA SER A 140 -3.07 5.99 -10.20
C SER A 140 -4.48 5.51 -10.54
N THR A 141 -4.69 4.20 -10.49
CA THR A 141 -6.03 3.59 -10.58
C THR A 141 -6.74 3.67 -9.24
N ILE A 142 -6.03 3.42 -8.15
CA ILE A 142 -6.53 3.48 -6.77
C ILE A 142 -5.66 4.45 -5.98
N VAL A 143 -6.27 5.33 -5.19
CA VAL A 143 -5.56 6.10 -4.16
C VAL A 143 -6.13 5.76 -2.80
N LYS A 144 -5.29 5.27 -1.88
CA LYS A 144 -5.66 5.04 -0.47
C LYS A 144 -5.05 6.14 0.38
N ALA A 145 -5.86 7.04 0.90
CA ALA A 145 -5.44 8.14 1.76
C ALA A 145 -5.91 7.93 3.20
N SER A 146 -5.14 8.45 4.16
CA SER A 146 -5.60 8.69 5.53
C SER A 146 -6.31 10.05 5.63
N ASP A 147 -6.91 10.35 6.78
CA ASP A 147 -7.40 11.70 7.08
C ASP A 147 -6.26 12.72 7.07
N ALA A 148 -5.11 12.39 7.66
CA ALA A 148 -3.92 13.24 7.63
C ALA A 148 -3.42 13.53 6.20
N ASP A 149 -3.51 12.55 5.29
CA ASP A 149 -3.15 12.76 3.89
C ASP A 149 -4.09 13.75 3.20
N LEU A 150 -5.39 13.64 3.45
CA LEU A 150 -6.39 14.55 2.89
C LEU A 150 -6.25 15.96 3.47
N ASP A 151 -6.03 16.08 4.77
CA ASP A 151 -5.84 17.36 5.46
C ASP A 151 -4.58 18.08 4.93
N TRP A 152 -3.52 17.34 4.56
CA TRP A 152 -2.34 17.90 3.88
C TRP A 152 -2.58 18.23 2.40
N LEU A 153 -3.30 17.37 1.68
CA LEU A 153 -3.55 17.56 0.25
C LEU A 153 -4.51 18.72 -0.03
N PHE A 154 -5.52 18.89 0.81
CA PHE A 154 -6.61 19.87 0.66
C PHE A 154 -6.88 20.58 2.00
N PRO A 155 -5.97 21.45 2.46
CA PRO A 155 -6.13 22.13 3.75
C PRO A 155 -7.44 22.91 3.83
N GLY A 156 -8.19 22.70 4.91
CA GLY A 156 -9.47 23.39 5.17
C GLY A 156 -10.67 22.84 4.42
N LEU A 157 -10.51 21.82 3.57
CA LEU A 157 -11.63 21.16 2.89
C LEU A 157 -12.21 20.04 3.76
N ASP A 158 -13.53 19.86 3.74
CA ASP A 158 -14.15 18.68 4.35
C ASP A 158 -13.56 17.40 3.75
N ARG A 159 -13.32 16.38 4.57
CA ARG A 159 -12.62 15.15 4.15
C ARG A 159 -13.33 14.40 3.04
N MET A 160 -14.67 14.39 3.01
CA MET A 160 -15.42 13.74 1.94
C MET A 160 -15.42 14.59 0.67
N ALA A 161 -15.44 15.92 0.79
CA ALA A 161 -15.18 16.81 -0.33
C ALA A 161 -13.75 16.65 -0.88
N ALA A 162 -12.75 16.50 -0.02
CA ALA A 162 -11.35 16.24 -0.39
C ALA A 162 -11.18 14.89 -1.09
N ALA A 163 -11.84 13.84 -0.60
CA ALA A 163 -11.85 12.54 -1.25
C ALA A 163 -12.50 12.58 -2.65
N ARG A 164 -13.62 13.32 -2.80
CA ARG A 164 -14.24 13.59 -4.12
C ARG A 164 -13.32 14.38 -5.05
N ALA A 165 -12.66 15.42 -4.53
CA ALA A 165 -11.70 16.20 -5.28
C ALA A 165 -10.52 15.34 -5.74
N LEU A 166 -10.05 14.41 -4.90
CA LEU A 166 -9.00 13.46 -5.24
C LEU A 166 -9.44 12.48 -6.33
N LEU A 167 -10.67 11.95 -6.24
CA LEU A 167 -11.24 11.07 -7.26
C LEU A 167 -11.33 11.77 -8.63
N ALA A 168 -11.71 13.05 -8.64
CA ALA A 168 -11.78 13.86 -9.85
C ALA A 168 -10.43 14.07 -10.57
N ARG A 169 -9.30 13.72 -9.94
CA ARG A 169 -7.95 13.84 -10.53
C ARG A 169 -7.58 12.70 -11.45
N GLY A 170 -8.38 11.65 -11.55
CA GLY A 170 -8.11 10.49 -12.43
C GLY A 170 -8.33 9.10 -11.82
N PRO A 171 -8.13 8.86 -10.51
CA PRO A 171 -8.35 7.54 -9.92
C PRO A 171 -9.75 6.99 -10.21
N LYS A 172 -9.84 5.67 -10.40
CA LYS A 172 -11.12 4.96 -10.52
C LYS A 172 -11.74 4.69 -9.16
N MET A 173 -10.91 4.64 -8.12
CA MET A 173 -11.31 4.42 -6.74
C MET A 173 -10.43 5.24 -5.80
N VAL A 174 -11.06 5.93 -4.85
CA VAL A 174 -10.40 6.55 -3.70
C VAL A 174 -10.88 5.83 -2.44
N VAL A 175 -9.96 5.48 -1.56
CA VAL A 175 -10.26 4.93 -0.24
C VAL A 175 -9.71 5.84 0.82
N VAL A 176 -10.52 6.16 1.82
CA VAL A 176 -10.14 6.94 2.99
C VAL A 176 -10.20 6.05 4.22
N THR A 177 -9.06 5.80 4.85
CA THR A 177 -8.99 5.08 6.12
C THR A 177 -9.22 6.03 7.29
N LEU A 178 -10.09 5.65 8.24
CA LEU A 178 -10.55 6.49 9.36
C LEU A 178 -10.22 5.86 10.73
N GLY A 179 -9.15 5.04 10.78
CA GLY A 179 -8.76 4.30 11.99
C GLY A 179 -9.89 3.42 12.51
N ALA A 180 -10.20 3.53 13.81
CA ALA A 180 -11.27 2.78 14.46
C ALA A 180 -12.68 3.04 13.88
N LYS A 181 -12.86 4.13 13.11
CA LYS A 181 -14.14 4.43 12.44
C LYS A 181 -14.33 3.68 11.12
N GLY A 182 -13.35 2.87 10.70
CA GLY A 182 -13.41 2.07 9.48
C GLY A 182 -12.87 2.79 8.25
N ALA A 183 -13.57 2.67 7.13
CA ALA A 183 -13.14 3.25 5.86
C ALA A 183 -14.31 3.74 5.03
N VAL A 184 -14.02 4.68 4.13
CA VAL A 184 -14.92 5.13 3.06
C VAL A 184 -14.27 4.84 1.73
N GLY A 185 -14.97 4.16 0.82
CA GLY A 185 -14.56 4.02 -0.57
C GLY A 185 -15.47 4.82 -1.49
N MET A 186 -14.87 5.46 -2.49
CA MET A 186 -15.55 6.25 -3.51
C MET A 186 -15.10 5.82 -4.90
N THR A 187 -16.07 5.65 -5.79
CA THR A 187 -15.89 5.50 -7.24
C THR A 187 -16.77 6.54 -7.95
N ALA A 188 -16.73 6.58 -9.28
CA ALA A 188 -17.60 7.47 -10.05
C ALA A 188 -19.11 7.20 -9.83
N SER A 189 -19.48 5.99 -9.41
CA SER A 189 -20.87 5.54 -9.30
C SER A 189 -21.31 5.18 -7.88
N ALA A 190 -20.39 5.10 -6.92
CA ALA A 190 -20.71 4.67 -5.56
C ALA A 190 -19.87 5.37 -4.50
N GLU A 191 -20.49 5.62 -3.35
CA GLU A 191 -19.83 5.95 -2.09
C GLU A 191 -20.32 4.97 -1.03
N VAL A 192 -19.38 4.29 -0.37
CA VAL A 192 -19.65 3.27 0.63
C VAL A 192 -18.81 3.52 1.86
N ARG A 193 -19.47 3.52 3.03
CA ARG A 193 -18.82 3.54 4.33
C ARG A 193 -18.99 2.19 5.01
N VAL A 194 -17.89 1.71 5.60
CA VAL A 194 -17.86 0.46 6.38
C VAL A 194 -17.22 0.74 7.75
N PRO A 195 -17.76 0.19 8.85
CA PRO A 195 -17.13 0.29 10.17
C PRO A 195 -15.92 -0.65 10.25
N ALA A 196 -14.93 -0.30 11.08
CA ALA A 196 -13.87 -1.24 11.45
C ALA A 196 -14.40 -2.22 12.51
N PRO A 197 -14.06 -3.52 12.45
CA PRO A 197 -14.29 -4.42 13.56
C PRO A 197 -13.62 -3.91 14.84
N ALA A 198 -14.38 -3.89 15.94
CA ALA A 198 -13.87 -3.53 17.25
C ALA A 198 -12.90 -4.60 17.75
N VAL A 199 -11.72 -4.16 18.15
CA VAL A 199 -10.65 -5.04 18.64
C VAL A 199 -9.91 -4.38 19.79
N ARG A 200 -9.27 -5.19 20.65
CA ARG A 200 -8.30 -4.67 21.61
C ARG A 200 -7.01 -4.31 20.86
N VAL A 201 -6.73 -3.02 20.74
CA VAL A 201 -5.54 -2.51 20.07
C VAL A 201 -4.30 -2.77 20.93
N VAL A 202 -3.29 -3.35 20.33
CA VAL A 202 -1.95 -3.57 20.89
C VAL A 202 -0.94 -2.62 20.23
N ASP A 203 -1.02 -2.49 18.90
CA ASP A 203 -0.17 -1.61 18.09
C ASP A 203 -0.98 -1.17 16.85
N THR A 204 -0.60 -0.07 16.21
CA THR A 204 -1.20 0.38 14.93
C THR A 204 -0.20 0.37 13.77
N ILE A 205 1.08 0.06 14.05
CA ILE A 205 2.13 -0.03 13.05
C ILE A 205 1.74 -1.05 11.97
N GLY A 206 1.79 -0.62 10.71
CA GLY A 206 1.49 -1.46 9.55
C GLY A 206 0.01 -1.71 9.27
N ALA A 207 -0.93 -1.18 10.07
CA ALA A 207 -2.37 -1.37 9.83
C ALA A 207 -2.82 -0.80 8.46
N GLY A 208 -2.28 0.36 8.07
CA GLY A 208 -2.56 0.97 6.76
C GLY A 208 -1.97 0.17 5.58
N ASP A 209 -0.78 -0.40 5.76
CA ASP A 209 -0.16 -1.28 4.76
C ASP A 209 -0.93 -2.60 4.64
N ALA A 210 -1.36 -3.17 5.77
CA ALA A 210 -2.18 -4.37 5.82
C ALA A 210 -3.54 -4.15 5.16
N PHE A 211 -4.18 -3.00 5.38
CA PHE A 211 -5.40 -2.59 4.67
C PHE A 211 -5.17 -2.57 3.16
N GLY A 212 -4.12 -1.89 2.69
CA GLY A 212 -3.83 -1.77 1.26
C GLY A 212 -3.52 -3.12 0.60
N ALA A 213 -2.74 -3.96 1.28
CA ALA A 213 -2.46 -5.31 0.82
C ALA A 213 -3.72 -6.19 0.76
N ALA A 214 -4.60 -6.10 1.77
CA ALA A 214 -5.86 -6.83 1.81
C ALA A 214 -6.81 -6.39 0.71
N LEU A 215 -6.90 -5.09 0.42
CA LEU A 215 -7.69 -4.57 -0.68
C LEU A 215 -7.23 -5.15 -2.03
N LEU A 216 -5.92 -5.12 -2.31
CA LEU A 216 -5.37 -5.70 -3.54
C LEU A 216 -5.56 -7.23 -3.60
N ALA A 217 -5.44 -7.92 -2.47
CA ALA A 217 -5.68 -9.36 -2.40
C ALA A 217 -7.15 -9.71 -2.69
N TRP A 218 -8.10 -8.93 -2.14
CA TRP A 218 -9.52 -9.10 -2.43
C TRP A 218 -9.81 -8.88 -3.92
N LEU A 219 -9.28 -7.80 -4.50
CA LEU A 219 -9.44 -7.52 -5.93
C LEU A 219 -8.85 -8.63 -6.80
N HIS A 220 -7.71 -9.20 -6.40
CA HIS A 220 -7.10 -10.33 -7.10
C HIS A 220 -8.01 -11.56 -7.08
N ASP A 221 -8.49 -11.96 -5.90
CA ASP A 221 -9.30 -13.16 -5.70
C ASP A 221 -10.64 -13.11 -6.43
N HIS A 222 -11.17 -11.91 -6.65
CA HIS A 222 -12.45 -11.69 -7.32
C HIS A 222 -12.29 -11.30 -8.80
N GLY A 223 -11.07 -11.40 -9.37
CA GLY A 223 -10.84 -11.10 -10.79
C GLY A 223 -11.00 -9.62 -11.16
N ARG A 224 -10.92 -8.72 -10.17
CA ARG A 224 -11.09 -7.26 -10.31
C ARG A 224 -9.76 -6.49 -10.37
N LEU A 225 -8.62 -7.17 -10.22
CA LEU A 225 -7.29 -6.57 -10.27
C LEU A 225 -6.89 -6.17 -11.70
N SER A 226 -7.47 -5.08 -12.21
CA SER A 226 -7.30 -4.56 -13.57
C SER A 226 -7.22 -3.04 -13.58
N ARG A 227 -6.55 -2.47 -14.60
CA ARG A 227 -6.49 -1.02 -14.81
C ARG A 227 -7.87 -0.41 -15.05
N ASP A 228 -8.75 -1.11 -15.76
CA ASP A 228 -10.15 -0.70 -15.95
C ASP A 228 -11.00 -1.17 -14.76
N LEU A 229 -10.55 -0.82 -13.55
CA LEU A 229 -11.20 -1.23 -12.31
C LEU A 229 -12.65 -0.75 -12.31
N ARG A 230 -13.57 -1.70 -12.17
CA ARG A 230 -15.01 -1.47 -12.01
C ARG A 230 -15.48 -2.37 -10.88
N LEU A 231 -16.12 -1.75 -9.91
CA LEU A 231 -16.78 -2.42 -8.79
C LEU A 231 -18.19 -1.85 -8.72
N ASP A 232 -19.18 -2.72 -8.55
CA ASP A 232 -20.48 -2.25 -8.08
C ASP A 232 -20.41 -1.86 -6.59
N ARG A 233 -21.53 -1.37 -6.06
CA ARG A 233 -21.62 -0.91 -4.67
C ARG A 233 -21.35 -2.04 -3.66
N GLU A 234 -21.80 -3.25 -3.94
CA GLU A 234 -21.67 -4.40 -3.03
C GLU A 234 -20.25 -4.98 -3.07
N GLU A 235 -19.64 -5.05 -4.25
CA GLU A 235 -18.23 -5.40 -4.41
C GLU A 235 -17.32 -4.40 -3.70
N LEU A 236 -17.59 -3.09 -3.85
CA LEU A 236 -16.88 -2.04 -3.14
C LEU A 236 -17.01 -2.21 -1.62
N ARG A 237 -18.22 -2.46 -1.12
CA ARG A 237 -18.47 -2.73 0.30
C ARG A 237 -17.67 -3.93 0.81
N ALA A 238 -17.78 -5.06 0.12
CA ALA A 238 -17.12 -6.30 0.50
C ALA A 238 -15.58 -6.16 0.50
N ALA A 239 -15.03 -5.44 -0.47
CA ALA A 239 -13.60 -5.15 -0.53
C ALA A 239 -13.12 -4.32 0.67
N LEU A 240 -13.89 -3.29 1.04
CA LEU A 240 -13.56 -2.43 2.19
C LEU A 240 -13.72 -3.18 3.51
N GLU A 241 -14.78 -3.97 3.70
CA GLU A 241 -15.00 -4.78 4.91
C GLU A 241 -13.86 -5.77 5.12
N PHE A 242 -13.43 -6.44 4.04
CA PHE A 242 -12.28 -7.34 4.10
C PHE A 242 -10.99 -6.61 4.48
N ALA A 243 -10.73 -5.46 3.87
CA ALA A 243 -9.55 -4.66 4.19
C ALA A 243 -9.56 -4.12 5.64
N CYS A 244 -10.71 -3.66 6.12
CA CYS A 244 -10.91 -3.26 7.52
C CYS A 244 -10.69 -4.43 8.48
N LEU A 245 -11.18 -5.63 8.19
CA LEU A 245 -10.96 -6.81 9.02
C LEU A 245 -9.48 -7.14 9.17
N VAL A 246 -8.75 -7.19 8.05
CA VAL A 246 -7.31 -7.50 8.07
C VAL A 246 -6.53 -6.43 8.83
N ALA A 247 -6.85 -5.16 8.63
CA ALA A 247 -6.24 -4.05 9.37
C ALA A 247 -6.53 -4.14 10.88
N SER A 248 -7.79 -4.37 11.28
CA SER A 248 -8.16 -4.54 12.69
C SER A 248 -7.43 -5.71 13.34
N ILE A 249 -7.29 -6.86 12.66
CA ILE A 249 -6.53 -7.99 13.20
C ILE A 249 -5.04 -7.64 13.35
N THR A 250 -4.46 -6.92 12.39
CA THR A 250 -3.07 -6.45 12.46
C THR A 250 -2.86 -5.60 13.72
N CYS A 251 -3.84 -4.76 14.06
CA CYS A 251 -3.76 -3.93 15.27
C CYS A 251 -3.80 -4.72 16.60
N THR A 252 -4.10 -6.02 16.59
CA THR A 252 -4.15 -6.85 17.80
C THR A 252 -2.78 -7.43 18.18
N ARG A 253 -1.73 -7.09 17.44
CA ARG A 253 -0.39 -7.67 17.55
C ARG A 253 0.67 -6.57 17.55
N PRO A 254 1.83 -6.80 18.18
CA PRO A 254 2.93 -5.86 18.13
C PRO A 254 3.57 -5.81 16.73
N GLY A 255 3.85 -4.60 16.23
CA GLY A 255 4.47 -4.36 14.94
C GLY A 255 3.57 -4.68 13.73
N ALA A 256 4.17 -4.54 12.54
CA ALA A 256 3.50 -4.84 11.27
C ALA A 256 3.38 -6.35 11.02
N ASP A 257 2.45 -7.02 11.72
CA ASP A 257 2.18 -8.46 11.61
C ASP A 257 0.75 -8.74 11.07
N PRO A 258 0.53 -8.67 9.75
CA PRO A 258 -0.79 -8.96 9.17
C PRO A 258 -1.14 -10.47 9.23
N PRO A 259 -2.42 -10.83 9.41
CA PRO A 259 -2.85 -12.23 9.49
C PRO A 259 -2.64 -12.99 8.18
N ARG A 260 -2.44 -14.31 8.28
CA ARG A 260 -2.45 -15.23 7.14
C ARG A 260 -3.88 -15.61 6.75
N ARG A 261 -4.07 -16.06 5.50
CA ARG A 261 -5.37 -16.54 4.99
C ARG A 261 -6.03 -17.61 5.86
N ALA A 262 -5.25 -18.52 6.44
CA ALA A 262 -5.77 -19.58 7.30
C ALA A 262 -6.44 -19.01 8.56
N GLU A 263 -5.89 -17.93 9.12
CA GLU A 263 -6.40 -17.28 10.33
C GLU A 263 -7.67 -16.46 10.08
N LEU A 264 -7.91 -16.05 8.84
CA LEU A 264 -9.13 -15.36 8.43
C LEU A 264 -10.32 -16.32 8.30
N LYS A 265 -10.08 -17.58 7.92
CA LYS A 265 -11.14 -18.61 7.78
C LYS A 265 -11.71 -19.06 9.12
N SER A 266 -10.90 -19.07 10.17
CA SER A 266 -11.30 -19.49 11.52
C SER A 266 -12.08 -18.44 12.32
N ARG A 267 -12.35 -17.26 11.73
CA ARG A 267 -12.98 -16.11 12.40
C ARG A 267 -14.26 -15.63 11.69
N ARG A 268 -14.77 -16.42 10.74
CA ARG A 268 -16.08 -16.18 10.11
C ARG A 268 -17.21 -16.76 10.92
#